data_AF-A0AA35S6L7-F1
#
_entry.id   AF-A0AA35S6L7-F1
#
_cell.length_a   1.000
_cell.length_b   1.000
_cell.length_c   1.000
_cell.angle_alpha   90.00
_cell.angle_beta   90.00
_cell.angle_gamma   90.00
#
_symmetry.space_group_name_H-M   'P 1'
#
loop_
_entity.id
_entity.type
_entity.pdbx_description
1 polymer ?
#
loop_
_entity_poly.entity_id
_entity_poly.type
_entity_poly.pdbx_seq_one_letter_code
_entity_poly.pdbx_strand_id
1 'polypeptide(L)'
;MAGVPRDVDDRICLMESQFHSRSSADNTNSFSVEALQDALIVLYEECRTSSYKKESTVEEFVKTAKPVVDHITSLRLSAEDFDTLEVIGRGAFGEVKVLIL
;
A
#
# COMPACT_ATOMS: atom_id res chain seq x y z
N MET A 1 -14.63 22.99 -9.28
CA MET A 1 -13.82 22.63 -8.09
C MET A 1 -14.50 23.26 -6.89
N ALA A 2 -15.17 22.47 -6.05
CA ALA A 2 -15.81 23.01 -4.85
C ALA A 2 -14.74 23.70 -3.97
N GLY A 3 -15.04 24.90 -3.47
CA GLY A 3 -14.09 25.67 -2.67
C GLY A 3 -13.75 24.95 -1.37
N VAL A 4 -12.46 24.90 -1.03
CA VAL A 4 -12.00 24.35 0.25
C VAL A 4 -12.66 25.15 1.40
N PRO A 5 -13.29 24.49 2.39
CA PRO A 5 -13.87 25.18 3.54
C PRO A 5 -12.86 26.07 4.26
N ARG A 6 -13.31 27.22 4.79
CA ARG A 6 -12.45 28.11 5.59
C ARG A 6 -12.28 27.63 7.03
N ASP A 7 -13.29 26.95 7.54
CA ASP A 7 -13.30 26.41 8.89
C ASP A 7 -12.36 25.20 9.01
N VAL A 8 -11.67 25.08 10.13
CA VAL A 8 -10.66 24.04 10.32
C VAL A 8 -11.31 22.67 10.52
N ASP A 9 -12.39 22.61 11.28
CA ASP A 9 -13.08 21.36 11.60
C ASP A 9 -13.75 20.80 10.34
N ASP A 10 -14.34 21.67 9.51
CA ASP A 10 -14.89 21.27 8.20
C ASP A 10 -13.81 20.68 7.27
N ARG A 11 -12.59 21.23 7.28
CA ARG A 11 -11.48 20.70 6.47
C ARG A 11 -10.98 19.36 6.99
N ILE A 12 -10.91 19.17 8.31
CA ILE A 12 -10.52 17.89 8.91
C ILE A 12 -11.53 16.81 8.53
N CYS A 13 -12.83 17.08 8.72
CA CYS A 13 -13.91 16.18 8.32
C CYS A 13 -13.83 15.82 6.82
N LEU A 14 -13.56 16.81 5.96
CA LEU A 14 -13.41 16.56 4.52
C LEU A 14 -12.21 15.65 4.23
N MET A 15 -11.06 15.87 4.88
CA MET A 15 -9.86 15.05 4.71
C MET A 15 -10.08 13.61 5.18
N GLU A 16 -10.72 13.42 6.34
CA GLU A 16 -11.06 12.08 6.85
C GLU A 16 -11.98 11.32 5.90
N SER A 17 -12.95 12.01 5.28
CA SER A 17 -13.87 11.38 4.32
C SER A 17 -13.16 10.80 3.08
N GLN A 18 -11.98 11.32 2.72
CA GLN A 18 -11.20 10.83 1.58
C GLN A 18 -10.64 9.42 1.80
N PHE A 19 -10.43 9.02 3.04
CA PHE A 19 -9.86 7.70 3.39
C PHE A 19 -10.93 6.66 3.72
N HIS A 20 -12.14 7.09 4.13
CA HIS A 20 -13.25 6.19 4.49
C HIS A 20 -14.13 5.80 3.30
N SER A 21 -14.09 6.58 2.21
CA SER A 21 -14.82 6.24 1.00
C SER A 21 -14.07 5.13 0.25
N ARG A 22 -14.68 3.94 0.11
CA ARG A 22 -14.24 2.94 -0.89
C ARG A 22 -14.28 3.65 -2.23
N SER A 23 -13.11 3.92 -2.80
CA SER A 23 -12.90 4.72 -4.01
C SER A 23 -14.01 4.50 -5.04
N SER A 24 -15.02 5.38 -5.01
CA SER A 24 -15.95 5.54 -6.13
C SER A 24 -15.14 6.20 -7.23
N ALA A 25 -15.27 5.69 -8.46
CA ALA A 25 -14.46 6.05 -9.63
C ALA A 25 -14.39 7.56 -9.99
N ASP A 26 -15.12 8.42 -9.28
CA ASP A 26 -15.28 9.85 -9.56
C ASP A 26 -14.41 10.78 -8.68
N ASN A 27 -13.68 10.27 -7.68
CA ASN A 27 -12.90 11.13 -6.78
C ASN A 27 -11.38 11.04 -7.03
N THR A 28 -10.90 11.83 -7.99
CA THR A 28 -9.51 11.86 -8.46
C THR A 28 -8.47 12.30 -7.42
N ASN A 29 -8.92 12.78 -6.25
CA ASN A 29 -8.07 13.33 -5.19
C ASN A 29 -8.11 12.48 -3.92
N SER A 30 -8.30 11.16 -4.03
CA SER A 30 -8.30 10.25 -2.88
C SER A 30 -7.43 9.02 -3.14
N PHE A 31 -6.74 8.55 -2.10
CA PHE A 31 -6.08 7.24 -2.10
C PHE A 31 -6.84 6.31 -1.16
N SER A 32 -7.00 5.05 -1.56
CA SER A 32 -7.52 4.04 -0.66
C SER A 32 -6.49 3.70 0.42
N VAL A 33 -6.95 3.11 1.54
CA VAL A 33 -6.05 2.67 2.61
C VAL A 33 -5.07 1.61 2.09
N GLU A 34 -5.49 0.74 1.17
CA GLU A 34 -4.66 -0.27 0.54
C GLU A 34 -3.51 0.37 -0.27
N ALA A 35 -3.78 1.45 -1.01
CA ALA A 35 -2.76 2.18 -1.76
C ALA A 35 -1.75 2.88 -0.83
N LEU A 36 -2.19 3.37 0.34
CA LEU A 36 -1.29 3.92 1.35
C LEU A 36 -0.41 2.84 1.99
N GLN A 37 -0.94 1.63 2.18
CA GLN A 37 -0.13 0.49 2.63
C GLN A 37 0.93 0.12 1.59
N ASP A 38 0.58 0.10 0.30
CA ASP A 38 1.54 -0.11 -0.79
C ASP A 38 2.65 0.94 -0.76
N ALA A 39 2.28 2.22 -0.62
CA ALA A 39 3.23 3.32 -0.53
C ALA A 39 4.18 3.19 0.67
N LEU A 40 3.66 2.79 1.84
CA LEU A 40 4.47 2.55 3.04
C LEU A 40 5.46 1.40 2.82
N ILE A 41 5.00 0.28 2.24
CA ILE A 41 5.84 -0.89 1.99
C ILE A 41 6.96 -0.54 1.00
N VAL A 42 6.64 0.14 -0.11
CA VAL A 42 7.65 0.56 -1.10
C VAL A 42 8.69 1.49 -0.47
N LEU A 43 8.26 2.50 0.29
CA LEU A 43 9.17 3.42 0.97
C LEU A 43 10.08 2.67 1.96
N TYR A 44 9.53 1.75 2.75
CA TYR A 44 10.30 0.93 3.67
C TYR A 44 11.37 0.10 2.96
N GLU A 45 11.02 -0.58 1.87
CA GLU A 45 11.93 -1.43 1.11
C GLU A 45 13.08 -0.64 0.48
N GLU A 46 12.80 0.53 -0.08
CA GLU A 46 13.82 1.43 -0.62
C GLU A 46 14.74 1.97 0.48
N CYS A 47 14.19 2.40 1.62
CA CYS A 47 14.98 2.87 2.76
C CYS A 47 15.83 1.75 3.40
N ARG A 48 15.33 0.51 3.41
CA ARG A 48 16.02 -0.66 3.96
C ARG A 48 17.14 -1.18 3.07
N THR A 49 17.06 -1.01 1.75
CA THR A 49 18.02 -1.59 0.79
C THR A 49 19.06 -0.60 0.30
N SER A 50 18.74 0.70 0.30
CA SER A 50 19.59 1.77 -0.21
C SER A 50 20.86 2.05 0.61
N SER A 51 21.79 2.79 -0.01
CA SER A 51 23.00 3.34 0.64
C SER A 51 22.71 4.44 1.67
N TYR A 52 21.43 4.84 1.85
CA TYR A 52 20.99 5.85 2.82
C TYR A 52 20.97 5.34 4.26
N LYS A 53 21.31 4.07 4.51
CA LYS A 53 21.43 3.47 5.86
C LYS A 53 22.31 4.26 6.83
N LYS A 54 23.15 5.19 6.37
CA LYS A 54 24.00 6.00 7.25
C LYS A 54 23.35 7.31 7.71
N GLU A 55 22.15 7.61 7.24
CA GLU A 55 21.37 8.76 7.68
C GLU A 55 20.48 8.36 8.88
N SER A 56 20.70 8.97 10.03
CA SER A 56 20.03 8.60 11.28
C SER A 56 18.50 8.67 11.18
N THR A 57 17.97 9.62 10.41
CA THR A 57 16.53 9.77 10.15
C THR A 57 15.97 8.55 9.41
N VAL A 58 16.71 8.02 8.44
CA VAL A 58 16.30 6.85 7.65
C VAL A 58 16.38 5.59 8.49
N GLU A 59 17.43 5.43 9.30
CA GLU A 59 17.54 4.31 10.25
C GLU A 59 16.38 4.29 11.26
N GLU A 60 16.03 5.46 11.82
CA GLU A 60 14.92 5.60 12.76
C GLU A 60 13.58 5.29 12.11
N PHE A 61 13.36 5.76 10.88
CA PHE A 61 12.17 5.40 10.10
C PHE A 61 12.08 3.89 9.87
N VAL A 62 13.15 3.25 9.37
CA VAL A 62 13.17 1.79 9.11
C VAL A 62 12.89 1.02 10.40
N LYS A 63 13.51 1.41 11.52
CA LYS A 63 13.28 0.77 12.82
C LYS A 63 11.81 0.88 13.26
N THR A 64 11.20 2.04 13.06
CA THR A 64 9.81 2.32 13.50
C THR A 64 8.77 1.68 12.57
N ALA A 65 9.02 1.71 11.26
CA ALA A 65 8.11 1.16 10.26
C ALA A 65 8.14 -0.37 10.21
N LYS A 66 9.28 -0.99 10.53
CA LYS A 66 9.47 -2.45 10.44
C LYS A 66 8.32 -3.29 11.04
N PRO A 67 7.92 -3.14 12.32
CA PRO A 67 6.86 -3.98 12.88
C PRO A 67 5.50 -3.80 12.18
N VAL A 68 5.21 -2.61 11.67
CA VAL A 68 3.98 -2.32 10.93
C VAL A 68 4.03 -2.99 9.57
N VAL A 69 5.13 -2.85 8.85
CA VAL A 69 5.33 -3.47 7.53
C VAL A 69 5.32 -4.99 7.64
N ASP A 70 6.03 -5.57 8.61
CA ASP A 70 6.04 -7.01 8.85
C ASP A 70 4.61 -7.53 9.11
N HIS A 71 3.82 -6.80 9.91
CA HIS A 71 2.43 -7.17 10.20
C HIS A 71 1.54 -7.09 8.96
N ILE A 72 1.57 -5.98 8.21
CA ILE A 72 0.78 -5.82 6.98
C ILE A 72 1.15 -6.92 5.97
N THR A 73 2.44 -7.15 5.75
CA THR A 73 2.92 -8.17 4.81
C THR A 73 2.50 -9.57 5.24
N SER A 74 2.49 -9.88 6.55
CA SER A 74 2.04 -11.19 7.05
C SER A 74 0.53 -11.46 6.89
N LEU A 75 -0.27 -10.40 6.76
CA LEU A 75 -1.72 -10.50 6.56
C LEU A 75 -2.14 -10.39 5.10
N ARG A 76 -1.23 -9.94 4.23
CA ARG A 76 -1.47 -9.82 2.80
C ARG A 76 -1.50 -11.19 2.15
N LEU A 77 -2.38 -11.29 1.15
CA LEU A 77 -2.43 -12.44 0.28
C LEU A 77 -1.08 -12.66 -0.40
N SER A 78 -0.57 -13.88 -0.28
CA SER A 78 0.71 -14.33 -0.80
C SER A 78 0.50 -15.48 -1.80
N ALA A 79 1.53 -15.80 -2.58
CA ALA A 79 1.48 -16.97 -3.45
C ALA A 79 1.46 -18.30 -2.66
N GLU A 80 1.89 -18.28 -1.41
CA GLU A 80 1.93 -19.45 -0.52
C GLU A 80 0.54 -19.81 0.02
N ASP A 81 -0.42 -18.88 -0.06
CA ASP A 81 -1.82 -19.15 0.26
C ASP A 81 -2.54 -19.97 -0.82
N PHE A 82 -1.86 -20.37 -1.91
CA PHE A 82 -2.47 -21.06 -3.03
C PHE A 82 -1.74 -22.34 -3.43
N ASP A 83 -2.51 -23.41 -3.65
CA ASP A 83 -2.04 -24.60 -4.33
C ASP A 83 -2.21 -24.47 -5.84
N THR A 84 -1.13 -24.70 -6.59
CA THR A 84 -1.17 -24.70 -8.06
C THR A 84 -1.70 -26.03 -8.58
N LEU A 85 -2.84 -26.00 -9.26
CA LEU A 85 -3.40 -27.17 -9.93
C LEU A 85 -2.74 -27.40 -11.29
N GLU A 86 -2.74 -26.38 -12.14
CA GLU A 86 -2.17 -26.46 -13.49
C GLU A 86 -1.76 -25.10 -14.05
N VAL A 87 -0.84 -25.12 -15.01
CA VAL A 87 -0.47 -23.95 -15.82
C VAL A 87 -1.24 -24.02 -17.13
N ILE A 88 -2.11 -23.05 -17.37
CA ILE A 88 -2.99 -23.00 -18.56
C ILE A 88 -2.45 -22.12 -19.68
N GLY A 89 -1.41 -21.32 -19.41
CA GLY A 89 -0.79 -20.48 -20.43
C GLY A 89 0.56 -19.91 -20.02
N ARG A 90 1.40 -19.62 -21.02
CA ARG A 90 2.72 -18.98 -20.86
C ARG A 90 2.85 -17.85 -21.88
N GLY A 91 3.33 -16.70 -21.43
CA GLY A 91 3.56 -15.52 -22.26
C GLY A 91 4.90 -14.86 -21.96
N ALA A 92 5.17 -13.72 -22.61
CA ALA A 92 6.45 -13.01 -22.47
C ALA A 92 6.73 -12.49 -21.05
N PHE A 93 5.68 -12.24 -20.25
CA PHE A 93 5.79 -11.61 -18.93
C PHE A 93 5.33 -12.51 -17.78
N GLY A 94 5.01 -13.79 -18.05
CA GLY A 94 4.62 -14.71 -16.98
C GLY A 94 3.79 -15.91 -17.43
N GLU A 95 3.20 -16.55 -16.43
CA GLU A 95 2.37 -17.75 -16.56
C GLU A 95 0.97 -17.49 -16.01
N VAL A 96 -0.04 -18.11 -16.60
CA VAL A 96 -1.41 -18.12 -16.08
C VAL A 96 -1.68 -19.49 -15.49
N LYS A 97 -2.12 -19.52 -14.23
CA LYS A 97 -2.30 -20.74 -13.44
C LYS A 97 -3.73 -20.84 -12.93
N VAL A 98 -4.23 -22.06 -12.83
CA VAL A 98 -5.43 -22.37 -12.05
C VAL A 98 -4.99 -22.70 -10.63
N LEU A 99 -5.55 -21.98 -9.67
CA LEU A 99 -5.18 -22.04 -8.26
C LEU A 99 -6.40 -22.34 -7.39
N ILE A 100 -6.17 -22.98 -6.25
CA ILE A 100 -7.13 -23.08 -5.15
C ILE A 100 -6.51 -22.48 -3.89
N LEU A 101 -7.36 -21.89 -3.03
CA LEU A 101 -6.99 -21.39 -1.71
C LEU A 101 -7.08 -22.52 -0.67
#